data_AF-A0A6I5A585-F1
#
_entry.id   AF-A0A6I5A585-F1
#
_cell.length_a   1.000
_cell.length_b   1.000
_cell.length_c   1.000
_cell.angle_alpha   90.00
_cell.angle_beta   90.00
_cell.angle_gamma   90.00
#
_symmetry.space_group_name_H-M   'P 1'
#
loop_
_entity.id
_entity.type
_entity.pdbx_description
1 polymer ?
#
loop_
_entity_poly.entity_id
_entity_poly.type
_entity_poly.pdbx_seq_one_letter_code
_entity_poly.pdbx_strand_id
1 'polypeptide(L)'
;MSTVSEEAIVRLRDYEPAIYEKYENGIRVGQKKMKPSDLGLSMLNMLEDHEIIGHLLENHSLSEMFEEYFNHLKYAEGESYDYNAEVIKTLGLFLELLDENEDSQEMLGAILKTLSWYFDPTQLDEEAVTGLMRKFIHRISEFHQKDQIQNLFYSLLDKVNVLGENSDAFLTKVLQLALKRATFDDHETLIHQLFEVTANKSKKDWVVKTLSQYMEQERTCASPILPRNCFAYQEYRNGNKIVGIEVDKQRFDVKYHRHEFNEVGHPKLLFIFEVSGTKIRWAKVAAIKERFISGQTRLYHYPFANVSTNFSACWPELRDLEIKELSKVGSLPYVFLNSETNDHLFNGTNLGEKYHKLQNNDFNEDELEDTGLVLSDLLDINA
;
A
#
# COMPACT_ATOMS: atom_id res chain seq x y z
N MET A 1 -47.18 72.84 22.43
CA MET A 1 -47.51 71.61 23.17
C MET A 1 -46.55 71.52 24.33
N SER A 2 -47.04 71.71 25.55
CA SER A 2 -46.23 71.59 26.77
C SER A 2 -45.93 70.10 26.98
N THR A 3 -44.67 69.70 26.89
CA THR A 3 -44.23 68.33 27.18
C THR A 3 -44.46 68.03 28.65
N VAL A 4 -45.33 67.06 28.93
CA VAL A 4 -45.52 66.52 30.29
C VAL A 4 -44.24 65.78 30.66
N SER A 5 -43.61 66.21 31.75
CA SER A 5 -42.45 65.52 32.33
C SER A 5 -42.97 64.49 33.32
N GLU A 6 -42.79 63.20 32.99
CA GLU A 6 -42.96 62.12 33.95
C GLU A 6 -41.58 61.76 34.52
N GLU A 7 -41.48 61.75 35.85
CA GLU A 7 -40.27 61.35 36.58
C GLU A 7 -40.60 60.24 37.57
N ALA A 8 -39.74 59.23 37.66
CA ALA A 8 -39.85 58.17 38.65
C ALA A 8 -38.61 58.19 39.56
N ILE A 9 -38.83 58.25 40.87
CA ILE A 9 -37.76 58.25 41.87
C ILE A 9 -37.88 56.99 42.71
N VAL A 10 -36.83 56.19 42.74
CA VAL A 10 -36.71 55.01 43.61
C VAL A 10 -35.78 55.36 44.76
N ARG A 11 -36.28 55.27 45.99
CA ARG A 11 -35.47 55.45 47.21
C ARG A 11 -35.18 54.10 47.84
N LEU A 12 -33.91 53.77 47.94
CA LEU A 12 -33.39 52.62 48.67
C LEU A 12 -32.90 53.06 50.04
N ARG A 13 -33.23 52.28 51.07
CA ARG A 13 -32.75 52.44 52.45
C ARG A 13 -32.43 51.07 53.01
N ASP A 14 -31.37 50.98 53.79
CA ASP A 14 -30.91 49.70 54.36
C ASP A 14 -32.02 49.06 55.20
N TYR A 15 -32.30 47.79 54.91
CA TYR A 15 -33.30 46.95 55.59
C TYR A 15 -34.75 47.46 55.53
N GLU A 16 -35.06 48.47 54.69
CA GLU A 16 -36.42 48.96 54.47
C GLU A 16 -36.94 48.58 53.07
N PRO A 17 -38.27 48.49 52.88
CA PRO A 17 -38.85 48.33 51.54
C PRO A 17 -38.47 49.51 50.64
N ALA A 18 -38.07 49.21 49.40
CA ALA A 18 -37.82 50.23 48.41
C ALA A 18 -39.09 51.03 48.14
N ILE A 19 -38.94 52.35 47.99
CA ILE A 19 -40.06 53.26 47.76
C ILE A 19 -39.97 53.79 46.34
N TYR A 20 -40.95 53.42 45.51
CA TYR A 20 -41.15 53.98 44.17
C TYR A 20 -42.11 55.17 44.25
N GLU A 21 -41.68 56.35 43.82
CA GLU A 21 -42.48 57.57 43.75
C GLU A 21 -42.62 58.02 42.29
N LYS A 22 -43.85 58.17 41.78
CA LYS A 22 -44.13 58.71 40.44
C LYS A 22 -44.45 60.20 40.57
N TYR A 23 -43.84 61.01 39.73
CA TYR A 23 -44.04 62.45 39.60
C TYR A 23 -44.52 62.80 38.18
N GLU A 24 -45.47 63.71 38.09
CA GLU A 24 -45.94 64.29 36.83
C GLU A 24 -45.88 65.82 36.97
N ASN A 25 -45.09 66.47 36.13
CA ASN A 25 -44.80 67.92 36.19
C ASN A 25 -44.34 68.38 37.58
N GLY A 26 -43.50 67.58 38.24
CA GLY A 26 -42.96 67.87 39.58
C GLY A 26 -43.91 67.61 40.74
N ILE A 27 -45.14 67.16 40.50
CA ILE A 27 -46.09 66.78 41.56
C ILE A 27 -46.10 65.27 41.73
N ARG A 28 -45.95 64.80 42.98
CA ARG A 28 -45.99 63.36 43.30
C ARG A 28 -47.41 62.82 43.11
N VAL A 29 -47.61 61.99 42.10
CA VAL A 29 -48.91 61.41 41.73
C VAL A 29 -49.12 59.99 42.27
N GLY A 30 -48.06 59.29 42.71
CA GLY A 30 -48.19 57.95 43.28
C GLY A 30 -46.97 57.52 44.10
N GLN A 31 -47.21 56.63 45.06
CA GLN A 31 -46.16 56.00 45.87
C GLN A 31 -46.47 54.51 46.08
N LYS A 32 -45.51 53.64 45.79
CA LYS A 32 -45.62 52.20 46.02
C LYS A 32 -44.42 51.72 46.83
N LYS A 33 -44.68 50.94 47.89
CA LYS A 33 -43.64 50.19 48.60
C LYS A 33 -43.46 48.84 47.91
N MET A 34 -42.22 48.46 47.68
CA MET A 34 -41.86 47.18 47.08
C MET A 34 -40.72 46.55 47.87
N LYS A 35 -40.70 45.22 47.93
CA LYS A 35 -39.57 44.54 48.57
C LYS A 35 -38.32 44.77 47.71
N PRO A 36 -37.12 44.87 48.32
CA PRO A 36 -35.87 44.96 47.55
C PRO A 36 -35.71 43.80 46.56
N SER A 37 -36.16 42.60 46.91
CA SER A 37 -36.19 41.43 46.01
C SER A 37 -37.07 41.66 44.79
N ASP A 38 -38.27 42.22 44.97
CA ASP A 38 -39.23 42.44 43.91
C ASP A 38 -38.78 43.58 42.99
N LEU A 39 -38.11 44.61 43.56
CA LEU A 39 -37.45 45.65 42.78
C LEU A 39 -36.28 45.08 41.98
N GLY A 40 -35.43 44.26 42.60
CA GLY A 40 -34.31 43.60 41.93
C GLY A 40 -34.79 42.74 40.77
N LEU A 41 -35.81 41.91 40.98
CA LEU A 41 -36.44 41.11 39.91
C LEU A 41 -37.07 41.99 38.82
N SER A 42 -37.73 43.08 39.20
CA SER A 42 -38.31 44.00 38.22
C SER A 42 -37.25 44.75 37.42
N MET A 43 -36.10 45.07 38.01
CA MET A 43 -34.97 45.69 37.32
C MET A 43 -34.26 44.68 36.41
N LEU A 44 -34.08 43.43 36.87
CA LEU A 44 -33.57 42.33 36.04
C LEU A 44 -34.49 42.06 34.85
N ASN A 45 -35.81 42.04 35.04
CA ASN A 45 -36.77 41.89 33.94
C ASN A 45 -36.79 43.06 32.95
N MET A 46 -36.16 44.20 33.29
CA MET A 46 -36.02 45.35 32.39
C MET A 46 -34.70 45.34 31.62
N LEU A 47 -33.72 44.55 32.07
CA LEU A 47 -32.47 44.33 31.35
C LEU A 47 -32.71 43.26 30.30
N GLU A 48 -32.05 43.41 29.15
CA GLU A 48 -32.06 42.33 28.16
C GLU A 48 -31.19 41.16 28.64
N ASP A 49 -31.56 39.92 28.29
CA ASP A 49 -30.87 38.71 28.75
C ASP A 49 -29.36 38.76 28.51
N HIS A 50 -28.93 39.39 27.40
CA HIS A 50 -27.52 39.55 27.05
C HIS A 50 -26.78 40.53 27.97
N GLU A 51 -27.43 41.56 28.51
CA GLU A 51 -26.83 42.53 29.44
C GLU A 51 -26.62 41.91 30.83
N ILE A 52 -27.59 41.10 31.28
CA ILE A 52 -27.49 40.35 32.53
C ILE A 52 -26.32 39.37 32.44
N ILE A 53 -26.26 38.60 31.36
CA ILE A 53 -25.21 37.61 31.15
C ILE A 53 -23.84 38.30 31.01
N GLY A 54 -23.76 39.41 30.25
CA GLY A 54 -22.55 40.22 30.12
C GLY A 54 -22.03 40.71 31.47
N HIS A 55 -22.89 41.27 32.31
CA HIS A 55 -22.50 41.76 33.64
C HIS A 55 -22.01 40.65 34.58
N LEU A 56 -22.63 39.47 34.53
CA LEU A 56 -22.21 38.32 35.33
C LEU A 56 -20.80 37.84 34.91
N LEU A 57 -20.49 37.90 33.61
CA LEU A 57 -19.20 37.48 33.07
C LEU A 57 -18.05 38.43 33.44
N GLU A 58 -18.30 39.74 33.38
CA GLU A 58 -17.29 40.76 33.72
C GLU A 58 -16.87 40.70 35.19
N ASN A 59 -17.77 40.30 36.09
CA ASN A 59 -17.50 40.29 37.53
C ASN A 59 -16.98 38.95 38.06
N HIS A 60 -16.60 38.02 37.18
CA HIS A 60 -16.14 36.66 37.54
C HIS A 60 -17.11 35.85 38.40
N SER A 61 -18.37 36.28 38.51
CA SER A 61 -19.36 35.61 39.35
C SER A 61 -19.95 34.38 38.69
N LEU A 62 -19.69 34.09 37.41
CA LEU A 62 -20.24 32.88 36.79
C LEU A 62 -19.69 31.60 37.42
N SER A 63 -18.40 31.52 37.75
CA SER A 63 -17.89 30.30 38.40
C SER A 63 -18.54 30.08 39.76
N GLU A 64 -18.72 31.15 40.54
CA GLU A 64 -19.37 31.10 41.86
C GLU A 64 -20.87 30.80 41.73
N MET A 65 -21.56 31.41 40.77
CA MET A 65 -22.96 31.12 40.47
C MET A 65 -23.17 29.72 39.95
N PHE A 66 -22.31 29.22 39.07
CA PHE A 66 -22.37 27.85 38.59
C PHE A 66 -22.06 26.87 39.69
N GLU A 67 -21.08 27.15 40.54
CA GLU A 67 -20.77 26.32 41.69
C GLU A 67 -21.98 26.25 42.64
N GLU A 68 -22.59 27.39 42.99
CA GLU A 68 -23.82 27.40 43.81
C GLU A 68 -24.99 26.72 43.09
N TYR A 69 -25.21 26.98 41.81
CA TYR A 69 -26.29 26.40 41.01
C TYR A 69 -26.12 24.88 40.88
N PHE A 70 -24.97 24.39 40.45
CA PHE A 70 -24.69 22.96 40.32
C PHE A 70 -24.69 22.26 41.68
N ASN A 71 -24.19 22.89 42.74
CA ASN A 71 -24.34 22.37 44.10
C ASN A 71 -25.82 22.28 44.48
N HIS A 72 -26.61 23.32 44.22
CA HIS A 72 -28.03 23.32 44.53
C HIS A 72 -28.82 22.27 43.73
N LEU A 73 -28.45 22.01 42.47
CA LEU A 73 -29.02 20.93 41.66
C LEU A 73 -28.60 19.54 42.17
N LYS A 74 -27.36 19.40 42.65
CA LYS A 74 -26.83 18.14 43.21
C LYS A 74 -27.47 17.76 44.54
N TYR A 75 -27.91 18.75 45.33
CA TYR A 75 -28.51 18.58 46.65
C TYR A 75 -30.03 18.82 46.70
N ALA A 76 -30.68 19.03 45.56
CA ALA A 76 -32.15 19.11 45.47
C ALA A 76 -32.77 17.72 45.69
N GLU A 77 -32.79 17.25 46.94
CA GLU A 77 -33.44 16.02 47.36
C GLU A 77 -34.97 16.22 47.39
N GLY A 78 -35.65 15.84 46.31
CA GLY A 78 -37.11 15.78 46.31
C GLY A 78 -37.72 15.82 44.92
N GLU A 79 -38.08 14.65 44.41
CA GLU A 79 -38.84 14.39 43.18
C GLU A 79 -38.11 14.59 41.84
N SER A 80 -37.77 13.46 41.19
CA SER A 80 -37.53 13.31 39.75
C SER A 80 -36.67 14.39 39.08
N TYR A 81 -35.68 14.92 39.80
CA TYR A 81 -34.81 15.95 39.25
C TYR A 81 -33.69 15.29 38.45
N ASP A 82 -33.85 15.26 37.14
CA ASP A 82 -32.84 14.77 36.21
C ASP A 82 -31.74 15.84 36.06
N TYR A 83 -30.76 15.77 36.96
CA TYR A 83 -29.58 16.62 36.98
C TYR A 83 -28.91 16.70 35.59
N ASN A 84 -28.85 15.57 34.87
CA ASN A 84 -28.21 15.50 33.56
C ASN A 84 -29.04 16.27 32.51
N ALA A 85 -30.37 16.12 32.52
CA ALA A 85 -31.25 16.84 31.62
C ALA A 85 -31.16 18.37 31.82
N GLU A 86 -31.10 18.85 33.08
CA GLU A 86 -31.03 20.29 33.34
C GLU A 86 -29.64 20.88 33.03
N VAL A 87 -28.56 20.12 33.25
CA VAL A 87 -27.21 20.49 32.78
C VAL A 87 -27.20 20.60 31.25
N ILE A 88 -27.75 19.61 30.54
CA ILE A 88 -27.82 19.62 29.06
C ILE A 88 -28.67 20.78 28.53
N LYS A 89 -29.77 21.10 29.22
CA LYS A 89 -30.65 22.22 28.87
C LYS A 89 -29.95 23.56 29.09
N THR A 90 -29.29 23.72 30.23
CA THR A 90 -28.48 24.91 30.54
C THR A 90 -27.36 25.09 29.51
N LEU A 91 -26.63 24.02 29.18
CA LEU A 91 -25.64 24.01 28.10
C LEU A 91 -26.25 24.36 26.74
N GLY A 92 -27.44 23.86 26.45
CA GLY A 92 -28.19 24.18 25.24
C GLY A 92 -28.49 25.68 25.12
N LEU A 93 -28.99 26.29 26.20
CA LEU A 93 -29.28 27.73 26.25
C LEU A 93 -28.01 28.57 26.03
N PHE A 94 -26.89 28.20 26.66
CA PHE A 94 -25.61 28.88 26.42
C PHE A 94 -25.13 28.75 24.99
N LEU A 95 -25.28 27.58 24.37
CA LEU A 95 -24.93 27.37 22.97
C LEU A 95 -25.87 28.12 22.00
N GLU A 96 -27.09 28.43 22.42
CA GLU A 96 -28.06 29.25 21.67
C GLU A 96 -27.73 30.74 21.71
N LEU A 97 -27.16 31.22 22.82
CA LEU A 97 -26.73 32.62 23.02
C LEU A 97 -25.45 33.01 22.26
N LEU A 98 -24.83 32.07 21.53
CA LEU A 98 -23.54 32.27 20.86
C LEU A 98 -23.61 33.04 19.53
N ASP A 99 -24.71 33.70 19.21
CA ASP A 99 -24.84 34.43 17.95
C ASP A 99 -24.48 35.93 18.11
N GLU A 100 -23.57 36.39 17.24
CA GLU A 100 -23.37 37.78 16.76
C GLU A 100 -22.19 38.68 17.21
N ASN A 101 -21.31 38.38 18.19
CA ASN A 101 -20.20 39.32 18.54
C ASN A 101 -18.81 38.71 18.79
N GLU A 102 -17.72 39.42 18.49
CA GLU A 102 -16.33 38.98 18.75
C GLU A 102 -16.03 38.72 20.24
N ASP A 103 -16.67 39.48 21.14
CA ASP A 103 -16.56 39.29 22.60
C ASP A 103 -17.14 37.93 23.08
N SER A 104 -17.94 37.26 22.25
CA SER A 104 -18.50 35.93 22.54
C SER A 104 -17.45 34.80 22.51
N GLN A 105 -16.29 34.98 21.87
CA GLN A 105 -15.26 33.94 21.77
C GLN A 105 -14.47 33.76 23.08
N GLU A 106 -14.07 34.87 23.74
CA GLU A 106 -13.42 34.80 25.06
C GLU A 106 -14.41 34.27 26.11
N MET A 107 -15.66 34.73 26.03
CA MET A 107 -16.78 34.24 26.85
C MET A 107 -17.02 32.73 26.68
N LEU A 108 -17.04 32.22 25.45
CA LEU A 108 -17.13 30.79 25.16
C LEU A 108 -15.96 30.03 25.80
N GLY A 109 -14.74 30.55 25.68
CA GLY A 109 -13.55 29.95 26.28
C GLY A 109 -13.66 29.85 27.80
N ALA A 110 -14.15 30.89 28.47
CA ALA A 110 -14.35 30.90 29.92
C ALA A 110 -15.45 29.94 30.38
N ILE A 111 -16.57 29.89 29.66
CA ILE A 111 -17.70 28.98 29.94
C ILE A 111 -17.26 27.53 29.76
N LEU A 112 -16.66 27.18 28.61
CA LEU A 112 -16.18 25.82 28.34
C LEU A 112 -15.11 25.39 29.34
N LYS A 113 -14.23 26.29 29.77
CA LYS A 113 -13.21 25.99 30.79
C LYS A 113 -13.84 25.74 32.16
N THR A 114 -14.80 26.57 32.57
CA THR A 114 -15.53 26.41 33.84
C THR A 114 -16.33 25.10 33.84
N LEU A 115 -17.05 24.84 32.74
CA LEU A 115 -17.74 23.58 32.53
C LEU A 115 -16.78 22.40 32.58
N SER A 116 -15.64 22.45 31.89
CA SER A 116 -14.66 21.34 31.93
C SER A 116 -14.13 21.02 33.33
N TRP A 117 -14.21 21.97 34.25
CA TRP A 117 -13.74 21.81 35.63
C TRP A 117 -14.81 21.17 36.53
N TYR A 118 -16.08 21.50 36.32
CA TYR A 118 -17.21 21.00 37.13
C TYR A 118 -17.93 19.80 36.49
N PHE A 119 -17.81 19.64 35.18
CA PHE A 119 -18.47 18.59 34.41
C PHE A 119 -17.52 17.41 34.22
N ASP A 120 -17.83 16.32 34.91
CA ASP A 120 -17.20 15.03 34.68
C ASP A 120 -18.05 14.24 33.67
N PRO A 121 -17.64 14.13 32.39
CA PRO A 121 -18.41 13.43 31.37
C PRO A 121 -18.61 11.93 31.69
N THR A 122 -17.86 11.35 32.63
CA THR A 122 -18.07 9.95 33.05
C THR A 122 -19.36 9.74 33.86
N GLN A 123 -19.99 10.83 34.31
CA GLN A 123 -21.24 10.79 35.08
C GLN A 123 -22.50 10.85 34.20
N LEU A 124 -22.34 11.12 32.90
CA LEU A 124 -23.44 11.08 31.94
C LEU A 124 -23.63 9.66 31.40
N ASP A 125 -24.89 9.32 31.11
CA ASP A 125 -25.20 8.14 30.31
C ASP A 125 -24.87 8.36 28.81
N GLU A 126 -24.84 7.26 28.06
CA GLU A 126 -24.46 7.27 26.64
C GLU A 126 -25.40 8.15 25.79
N GLU A 127 -26.68 8.22 26.12
CA GLU A 127 -27.68 8.99 25.38
C GLU A 127 -27.47 10.49 25.59
N ALA A 128 -27.23 10.91 26.84
CA ALA A 128 -26.90 12.26 27.25
C ALA A 128 -25.61 12.76 26.58
N VAL A 129 -24.53 11.96 26.63
CA VAL A 129 -23.26 12.29 25.95
C VAL A 129 -23.47 12.42 24.45
N THR A 130 -24.19 11.49 23.83
CA THR A 130 -24.47 11.51 22.40
C THR A 130 -25.30 12.74 22.01
N GLY A 131 -26.30 13.10 22.81
CA GLY A 131 -27.14 14.27 22.62
C GLY A 131 -26.32 15.57 22.68
N LEU A 132 -25.47 15.71 23.69
CA LEU A 132 -24.56 16.85 23.84
C LEU A 132 -23.62 16.97 22.65
N MET A 133 -22.97 15.87 22.27
CA MET A 133 -22.04 15.85 21.14
C MET A 133 -22.74 16.19 19.82
N ARG A 134 -23.98 15.74 19.60
CA ARG A 134 -24.75 16.13 18.41
C ARG A 134 -25.04 17.62 18.36
N LYS A 135 -25.47 18.22 19.48
CA LYS A 135 -25.71 19.67 19.54
C LYS A 135 -24.43 20.46 19.27
N PHE A 136 -23.32 20.02 19.88
CA PHE A 136 -22.02 20.63 19.69
C PHE A 136 -21.55 20.52 18.23
N ILE A 137 -21.64 19.33 17.61
CA ILE A 137 -21.29 19.11 16.20
C ILE A 137 -22.18 19.91 15.25
N HIS A 138 -23.47 20.05 15.55
CA HIS A 138 -24.39 20.84 14.73
C HIS A 138 -23.94 22.30 14.66
N ARG A 139 -23.59 22.90 15.80
CA ARG A 139 -23.03 24.26 15.85
C ARG A 139 -21.62 24.36 15.28
N ILE A 140 -20.83 23.28 15.34
CA ILE A 140 -19.50 23.27 14.72
C ILE A 140 -19.55 23.55 13.22
N SER A 141 -20.64 23.17 12.54
CA SER A 141 -20.82 23.43 11.12
C SER A 141 -20.90 24.94 10.77
N GLU A 142 -21.14 25.80 11.77
CA GLU A 142 -21.25 27.24 11.63
C GLU A 142 -19.97 27.99 12.04
N PHE A 143 -18.97 27.29 12.61
CA PHE A 143 -17.69 27.91 12.95
C PHE A 143 -16.91 28.29 11.69
N HIS A 144 -16.48 29.56 11.64
CA HIS A 144 -15.72 30.09 10.51
C HIS A 144 -14.23 29.70 10.55
N GLN A 145 -13.71 29.29 11.73
CA GLN A 145 -12.29 28.96 11.91
C GLN A 145 -12.02 27.45 11.82
N LYS A 146 -11.63 27.00 10.62
CA LYS A 146 -11.35 25.58 10.32
C LYS A 146 -10.25 24.96 11.19
N ASP A 147 -9.24 25.74 11.57
CA ASP A 147 -8.09 25.26 12.34
C ASP A 147 -8.49 24.82 13.77
N GLN A 148 -9.45 25.51 14.38
CA GLN A 148 -9.95 25.16 15.72
C GLN A 148 -10.68 23.82 15.71
N ILE A 149 -11.50 23.57 14.68
CA ILE A 149 -12.22 22.30 14.49
C ILE A 149 -11.22 21.15 14.29
N GLN A 150 -10.17 21.39 13.49
CA GLN A 150 -9.13 20.41 13.24
C GLN A 150 -8.35 20.08 14.53
N ASN A 151 -7.96 21.09 15.31
CA ASN A 151 -7.27 20.89 16.59
C ASN A 151 -8.14 20.15 17.61
N LEU A 152 -9.43 20.45 17.66
CA LEU A 152 -10.39 19.70 18.49
C LEU A 152 -10.44 18.24 18.07
N PHE A 153 -10.58 17.97 16.77
CA PHE A 153 -10.64 16.62 16.24
C PHE A 153 -9.35 15.83 16.53
N TYR A 154 -8.18 16.46 16.38
CA TYR A 154 -6.91 15.84 16.76
C TYR A 154 -6.82 15.55 18.26
N SER A 155 -7.28 16.48 19.10
CA SER A 155 -7.30 16.27 20.55
C SER A 155 -8.22 15.11 20.94
N LEU A 156 -9.39 15.00 20.30
CA LEU A 156 -10.30 13.87 20.51
C LEU A 156 -9.67 12.55 20.05
N LEU A 157 -9.04 12.52 18.87
CA LEU A 157 -8.35 11.34 18.35
C LEU A 157 -7.17 10.90 19.23
N ASP A 158 -6.39 11.84 19.77
CA ASP A 158 -5.28 11.52 20.69
C ASP A 158 -5.79 10.82 21.96
N LYS A 159 -6.99 11.22 22.42
CA LYS A 159 -7.66 10.59 23.57
C LYS A 159 -8.31 9.24 23.24
N VAL A 160 -8.45 8.84 21.97
CA VAL A 160 -9.03 7.53 21.59
C VAL A 160 -8.19 6.36 22.10
N ASN A 161 -6.88 6.52 22.25
CA ASN A 161 -6.02 5.50 22.88
C ASN A 161 -6.40 5.21 24.34
N VAL A 162 -7.18 6.09 24.99
CA VAL A 162 -7.67 5.93 26.36
C VAL A 162 -8.94 5.03 26.40
N LEU A 163 -9.61 4.80 25.27
CA LEU A 163 -10.85 4.03 25.18
C LEU A 163 -10.67 2.49 25.31
N GLY A 164 -9.45 2.01 25.59
CA GLY A 164 -9.18 0.60 25.86
C GLY A 164 -9.57 -0.31 24.69
N GLU A 165 -10.23 -1.43 24.99
CA GLU A 165 -10.60 -2.48 24.01
C GLU A 165 -11.49 -2.00 22.84
N ASN A 166 -12.15 -0.84 22.99
CA ASN A 166 -13.04 -0.29 21.96
C ASN A 166 -12.34 0.65 20.95
N SER A 167 -11.05 0.95 21.14
CA SER A 167 -10.29 1.85 20.25
C SER A 167 -10.27 1.35 18.81
N ASP A 168 -10.13 0.04 18.61
CA ASP A 168 -9.96 -0.56 17.29
C ASP A 168 -11.22 -0.44 16.43
N ALA A 169 -12.39 -0.71 17.04
CA ALA A 169 -13.68 -0.59 16.35
C ALA A 169 -13.98 0.87 15.98
N PHE A 170 -13.63 1.81 16.86
CA PHE A 170 -13.78 3.24 16.60
C PHE A 170 -12.84 3.71 15.47
N LEU A 171 -11.53 3.44 15.57
CA LEU A 171 -10.54 3.83 14.57
C LEU A 171 -10.84 3.23 13.20
N THR A 172 -11.33 1.99 13.17
CA THR A 172 -11.79 1.34 11.93
C THR A 172 -12.93 2.13 11.28
N LYS A 173 -13.94 2.57 12.05
CA LYS A 173 -15.04 3.40 11.53
C LYS A 173 -14.55 4.76 11.04
N VAL A 174 -13.61 5.38 11.74
CA VAL A 174 -13.02 6.68 11.33
C VAL A 174 -12.30 6.52 9.98
N LEU A 175 -11.45 5.50 9.82
CA LEU A 175 -10.76 5.23 8.57
C LEU A 175 -11.73 4.93 7.42
N GLN A 176 -12.79 4.15 7.68
CA GLN A 176 -13.83 3.86 6.69
C GLN A 176 -14.58 5.13 6.25
N LEU A 177 -14.91 6.02 7.18
CA LEU A 177 -15.56 7.30 6.86
C LEU A 177 -14.65 8.23 6.05
N ALA A 178 -13.38 8.34 6.44
CA ALA A 178 -12.38 9.13 5.72
C ALA A 178 -12.21 8.64 4.28
N LEU A 179 -12.06 7.32 4.09
CA LEU A 179 -11.95 6.71 2.77
C LEU A 179 -13.24 6.92 1.95
N LYS A 180 -14.41 6.68 2.55
CA LYS A 180 -15.71 6.87 1.88
C LYS A 180 -15.87 8.31 1.37
N ARG A 181 -15.46 9.30 2.18
CA ARG A 181 -15.50 10.71 1.79
C ARG A 181 -14.53 11.00 0.66
N ALA A 182 -13.29 10.53 0.75
CA ALA A 182 -12.27 10.69 -0.29
C ALA A 182 -12.72 10.10 -1.63
N THR A 183 -13.37 8.94 -1.62
CA THR A 183 -13.90 8.30 -2.84
C THR A 183 -15.14 8.99 -3.41
N PHE A 184 -15.96 9.63 -2.57
CA PHE A 184 -17.16 10.32 -3.02
C PHE A 184 -16.84 11.63 -3.74
N ASP A 185 -15.84 12.36 -3.22
CA ASP A 185 -15.40 13.64 -3.77
C ASP A 185 -14.29 13.49 -4.85
N ASP A 186 -13.97 12.25 -5.26
CA ASP A 186 -12.92 11.89 -6.22
C ASP A 186 -11.54 12.52 -5.91
N HIS A 187 -11.21 12.59 -4.62
CA HIS A 187 -9.96 13.15 -4.13
C HIS A 187 -8.83 12.13 -4.22
N GLU A 188 -8.32 11.90 -5.43
CA GLU A 188 -7.24 10.93 -5.72
C GLU A 188 -6.00 11.15 -4.82
N THR A 189 -5.64 12.41 -4.57
CA THR A 189 -4.51 12.77 -3.68
C THR A 189 -4.73 12.31 -2.24
N LEU A 190 -5.95 12.43 -1.72
CA LEU A 190 -6.29 12.00 -0.37
C LEU A 190 -6.31 10.46 -0.28
N ILE A 191 -6.84 9.79 -1.29
CA ILE A 191 -6.83 8.32 -1.38
C ILE A 191 -5.39 7.82 -1.40
N HIS A 192 -4.52 8.45 -2.20
CA HIS A 192 -3.11 8.10 -2.28
C HIS A 192 -2.40 8.32 -0.94
N GLN A 193 -2.60 9.46 -0.28
CA GLN A 193 -2.02 9.73 1.04
C GLN A 193 -2.50 8.75 2.11
N LEU A 194 -3.80 8.43 2.14
CA LEU A 194 -4.36 7.42 3.05
C LEU A 194 -3.72 6.05 2.80
N PHE A 195 -3.57 5.65 1.54
CA PHE A 195 -2.89 4.40 1.20
C PHE A 195 -1.42 4.43 1.61
N GLU A 196 -0.67 5.49 1.31
CA GLU A 196 0.74 5.59 1.62
C GLU A 196 1.00 5.52 3.13
N VAL A 197 0.25 6.30 3.93
CA VAL A 197 0.39 6.31 5.39
C VAL A 197 0.05 4.93 5.98
N THR A 198 -1.04 4.31 5.52
CA THR A 198 -1.47 3.00 6.05
C THR A 198 -0.55 1.87 5.60
N ALA A 199 -0.10 1.87 4.35
CA ALA A 199 0.83 0.87 3.82
C ALA A 199 2.20 0.94 4.50
N ASN A 200 2.75 2.15 4.72
CA ASN A 200 4.05 2.35 5.36
C ASN A 200 4.09 1.91 6.83
N LYS A 201 2.94 1.89 7.50
CA LYS A 201 2.82 1.39 8.89
C LYS A 201 2.38 -0.07 8.97
N SER A 202 1.94 -0.66 7.86
CA SER A 202 1.46 -2.03 7.80
C SER A 202 2.60 -3.04 7.66
N LYS A 203 2.34 -4.30 8.06
CA LYS A 203 3.28 -5.40 7.80
C LYS A 203 3.42 -5.62 6.30
N LYS A 204 4.65 -5.85 5.83
CA LYS A 204 4.96 -6.09 4.42
C LYS A 204 4.06 -7.16 3.79
N ASP A 205 3.86 -8.28 4.47
CA ASP A 205 3.06 -9.39 3.95
C ASP A 205 1.58 -9.01 3.74
N TRP A 206 1.04 -8.09 4.53
CA TRP A 206 -0.34 -7.62 4.39
C TRP A 206 -0.49 -6.75 3.14
N VAL A 207 0.47 -5.84 2.93
CA VAL A 207 0.49 -4.98 1.74
C VAL A 207 0.66 -5.84 0.49
N VAL A 208 1.62 -6.77 0.49
CA VAL A 208 1.85 -7.69 -0.63
C VAL A 208 0.61 -8.54 -0.90
N LYS A 209 -0.02 -9.11 0.13
CA LYS A 209 -1.26 -9.89 -0.04
C LYS A 209 -2.36 -9.09 -0.72
N THR A 210 -2.59 -7.85 -0.28
CA THR A 210 -3.63 -6.97 -0.85
C THR A 210 -3.31 -6.58 -2.30
N LEU A 211 -2.06 -6.20 -2.59
CA LEU A 211 -1.66 -5.76 -3.93
C LEU A 211 -1.52 -6.92 -4.92
N SER A 212 -1.21 -8.12 -4.45
CA SER A 212 -0.98 -9.30 -5.31
C SER A 212 -2.15 -9.65 -6.25
N GLN A 213 -3.37 -9.21 -5.92
CA GLN A 213 -4.58 -9.41 -6.72
C GLN A 213 -4.67 -8.47 -7.93
N TYR A 214 -3.94 -7.35 -7.88
CA TYR A 214 -3.89 -6.30 -8.90
C TYR A 214 -2.54 -6.28 -9.62
N MET A 215 -1.56 -7.06 -9.16
CA MET A 215 -0.28 -7.23 -9.81
C MET A 215 -0.41 -8.36 -10.84
N GLU A 216 -0.12 -8.08 -12.11
CA GLU A 216 0.10 -9.13 -13.09
C GLU A 216 1.30 -9.98 -12.63
N GLN A 217 1.12 -11.30 -12.51
CA GLN A 217 2.25 -12.20 -12.29
C GLN A 217 3.08 -12.25 -13.57
N GLU A 218 4.01 -11.31 -13.73
CA GLU A 218 4.94 -11.31 -14.84
C GLU A 218 5.83 -12.56 -14.76
N ARG A 219 5.68 -13.45 -15.76
CA ARG A 219 6.66 -14.51 -16.00
C ARG A 219 7.92 -13.84 -16.51
N THR A 220 8.88 -13.59 -15.62
CA THR A 220 10.10 -12.84 -15.94
C THR A 220 11.05 -13.58 -16.90
N CYS A 221 10.97 -14.92 -16.98
CA CYS A 221 11.64 -15.71 -18.01
C CYS A 221 11.03 -17.12 -18.08
N ALA A 222 10.76 -17.64 -19.28
CA ALA A 222 10.34 -19.03 -19.48
C ALA A 222 11.12 -19.62 -20.65
N SER A 223 11.89 -20.69 -20.40
CA SER A 223 12.50 -21.46 -21.48
C SER A 223 11.44 -22.30 -22.19
N PRO A 224 11.55 -22.53 -23.51
CA PRO A 224 10.73 -23.53 -24.19
C PRO A 224 11.05 -24.93 -23.65
N ILE A 225 10.26 -25.93 -24.07
CA ILE A 225 10.59 -27.34 -23.84
C ILE A 225 11.90 -27.63 -24.57
N LEU A 226 12.96 -27.84 -23.81
CA LEU A 226 14.29 -28.10 -24.35
C LEU A 226 14.40 -29.55 -24.85
N PRO A 227 15.24 -29.81 -25.85
CA PRO A 227 15.54 -31.17 -26.29
C PRO A 227 16.09 -32.04 -25.17
N ARG A 228 15.97 -33.36 -25.33
CA ARG A 228 16.71 -34.31 -24.48
C ARG A 228 18.21 -34.08 -24.63
N ASN A 229 18.94 -34.22 -23.52
CA ASN A 229 20.39 -34.01 -23.42
C ASN A 229 20.83 -32.60 -23.84
N CYS A 230 19.96 -31.60 -23.70
CA CYS A 230 20.31 -30.21 -23.92
C CYS A 230 21.23 -29.71 -22.78
N PHE A 231 22.47 -29.34 -23.09
CA PHE A 231 23.41 -28.77 -22.11
C PHE A 231 23.55 -27.25 -22.24
N ALA A 232 23.11 -26.66 -23.36
CA ALA A 232 23.15 -25.22 -23.59
C ALA A 232 21.96 -24.75 -24.43
N TYR A 233 21.35 -23.63 -24.02
CA TYR A 233 20.33 -22.92 -24.79
C TYR A 233 20.57 -21.42 -24.72
N GLN A 234 20.61 -20.76 -25.87
CA GLN A 234 20.64 -19.30 -25.97
C GLN A 234 19.63 -18.86 -27.03
N GLU A 235 18.93 -17.76 -26.78
CA GLU A 235 18.01 -17.17 -27.74
C GLU A 235 18.35 -15.70 -27.96
N TYR A 236 18.66 -15.35 -29.21
CA TYR A 236 18.95 -13.99 -29.61
C TYR A 236 17.67 -13.20 -29.82
N ARG A 237 17.75 -11.87 -29.73
CA ARG A 237 16.60 -10.95 -29.97
C ARG A 237 15.98 -11.07 -31.36
N ASN A 238 16.74 -11.55 -32.35
CA ASN A 238 16.26 -11.79 -33.71
C ASN A 238 15.52 -13.13 -33.87
N GLY A 239 15.36 -13.90 -32.79
CA GLY A 239 14.70 -15.21 -32.76
C GLY A 239 15.59 -16.40 -33.10
N ASN A 240 16.86 -16.18 -33.48
CA ASN A 240 17.83 -17.26 -33.64
C ASN A 240 18.11 -17.93 -32.30
N LYS A 241 18.33 -19.24 -32.31
CA LYS A 241 18.58 -20.04 -31.11
C LYS A 241 19.87 -20.82 -31.27
N ILE A 242 20.70 -20.83 -30.25
CA ILE A 242 21.83 -21.76 -30.13
C ILE A 242 21.39 -22.89 -29.20
N VAL A 243 21.54 -24.13 -29.67
CA VAL A 243 21.14 -25.32 -28.93
C VAL A 243 22.32 -26.29 -28.89
N GLY A 244 22.79 -26.61 -27.69
CA GLY A 244 23.84 -27.60 -27.43
C GLY A 244 23.24 -28.93 -26.99
N ILE A 245 23.54 -30.01 -27.72
CA ILE A 245 23.11 -31.38 -27.44
C ILE A 245 24.32 -32.26 -27.11
N GLU A 246 24.24 -32.96 -25.98
CA GLU A 246 25.22 -33.93 -25.54
C GLU A 246 24.87 -35.32 -26.06
N VAL A 247 25.88 -35.99 -26.62
CA VAL A 247 25.80 -37.40 -27.02
C VAL A 247 26.84 -38.15 -26.20
N ASP A 248 26.37 -39.04 -25.34
CA ASP A 248 27.24 -39.90 -24.55
C ASP A 248 28.09 -40.81 -25.42
N LYS A 249 29.26 -41.19 -24.88
CA LYS A 249 30.16 -42.18 -25.46
C LYS A 249 29.38 -43.46 -25.74
N GLN A 250 29.29 -43.84 -27.00
CA GLN A 250 28.56 -45.03 -27.43
C GLN A 250 29.06 -45.47 -28.81
N ARG A 251 28.48 -46.57 -29.31
CA ARG A 251 28.83 -47.15 -30.60
C ARG A 251 27.73 -46.83 -31.62
N PHE A 252 28.14 -46.59 -32.86
CA PHE A 252 27.24 -46.30 -33.97
C PHE A 252 27.59 -47.15 -35.19
N ASP A 253 26.59 -47.48 -35.99
CA ASP A 253 26.83 -48.04 -37.31
C ASP A 253 27.22 -46.89 -38.25
N VAL A 254 28.33 -47.06 -38.97
CA VAL A 254 28.90 -46.03 -39.83
C VAL A 254 28.87 -46.49 -41.29
N LYS A 255 28.32 -45.64 -42.15
CA LYS A 255 28.36 -45.83 -43.61
C LYS A 255 29.51 -45.03 -44.20
N TYR A 256 30.53 -45.71 -44.69
CA TYR A 256 31.70 -45.09 -45.30
C TYR A 256 31.85 -45.60 -46.74
N HIS A 257 31.61 -44.70 -47.71
CA HIS A 257 31.45 -45.05 -49.11
C HIS A 257 30.45 -46.20 -49.34
N ARG A 258 30.91 -47.36 -49.83
CA ARG A 258 30.07 -48.55 -50.09
C ARG A 258 30.19 -49.62 -49.00
N HIS A 259 30.83 -49.29 -47.89
CA HIS A 259 31.07 -50.20 -46.78
C HIS A 259 30.32 -49.72 -45.54
N GLU A 260 29.75 -50.68 -44.82
CA GLU A 260 29.10 -50.45 -43.53
C GLU A 260 29.98 -51.04 -42.44
N PHE A 261 30.26 -50.24 -41.40
CA PHE A 261 30.99 -50.64 -40.21
C PHE A 261 30.04 -50.61 -39.02
N ASN A 262 29.72 -51.78 -38.49
CA ASN A 262 28.83 -51.92 -37.35
C ASN A 262 29.53 -51.56 -36.03
N GLU A 263 28.78 -51.01 -35.08
CA GLU A 263 29.20 -50.74 -33.70
C GLU A 263 30.59 -50.07 -33.57
N VAL A 264 30.86 -49.06 -34.39
CA VAL A 264 32.10 -48.26 -34.27
C VAL A 264 32.02 -47.41 -33.01
N GLY A 265 33.03 -47.48 -32.15
CA GLY A 265 33.12 -46.62 -30.97
C GLY A 265 33.31 -45.14 -31.31
N HIS A 266 32.45 -44.28 -30.76
CA HIS A 266 32.61 -42.83 -30.78
C HIS A 266 32.91 -42.30 -29.36
N PRO A 267 33.70 -41.23 -29.21
CA PRO A 267 33.89 -40.56 -27.93
C PRO A 267 32.59 -39.86 -27.51
N LYS A 268 32.63 -39.22 -26.34
CA LYS A 268 31.56 -38.29 -25.93
C LYS A 268 31.60 -37.05 -26.81
N LEU A 269 30.45 -36.63 -27.35
CA LEU A 269 30.35 -35.56 -28.34
C LEU A 269 29.42 -34.45 -27.88
N LEU A 270 29.77 -33.22 -28.24
CA LEU A 270 28.93 -32.04 -28.12
C LEU A 270 28.56 -31.56 -29.52
N PHE A 271 27.27 -31.51 -29.78
CA PHE A 271 26.71 -30.93 -30.99
C PHE A 271 26.11 -29.56 -30.67
N ILE A 272 26.43 -28.54 -31.46
CA ILE A 272 25.88 -27.20 -31.29
C ILE A 272 25.23 -26.78 -32.61
N PHE A 273 23.96 -26.39 -32.55
CA PHE A 273 23.18 -25.98 -33.70
C PHE A 273 22.75 -24.53 -33.58
N GLU A 274 22.86 -23.76 -34.67
CA GLU A 274 22.10 -22.52 -34.82
C GLU A 274 20.78 -22.78 -35.55
N VAL A 275 19.67 -22.50 -34.88
CA VAL A 275 18.31 -22.62 -35.39
C VAL A 275 17.76 -21.24 -35.72
N SER A 276 17.22 -21.06 -36.91
CA SER A 276 16.60 -19.81 -37.38
C SER A 276 15.22 -20.12 -37.95
N GLY A 277 14.17 -19.81 -37.19
CA GLY A 277 12.81 -20.26 -37.50
C GLY A 277 12.73 -21.77 -37.46
N THR A 278 12.44 -22.40 -38.59
CA THR A 278 12.39 -23.88 -38.73
C THR A 278 13.66 -24.48 -39.33
N LYS A 279 14.67 -23.68 -39.67
CA LYS A 279 15.87 -24.16 -40.38
C LYS A 279 17.09 -24.22 -39.48
N ILE A 280 17.96 -25.18 -39.75
CA ILE A 280 19.31 -25.23 -39.15
C ILE A 280 20.28 -24.48 -40.06
N ARG A 281 20.98 -23.47 -39.51
CA ARG A 281 21.94 -22.66 -40.28
C ARG A 281 23.31 -23.31 -40.35
N TRP A 282 23.79 -23.81 -39.23
CA TRP A 282 25.05 -24.54 -39.11
C TRP A 282 25.01 -25.48 -37.92
N ALA A 283 25.91 -26.47 -37.96
CA ALA A 283 26.17 -27.38 -36.87
C ALA A 283 27.67 -27.37 -36.57
N LYS A 284 28.03 -27.44 -35.29
CA LYS A 284 29.41 -27.67 -34.83
C LYS A 284 29.46 -28.96 -34.00
N VAL A 285 30.58 -29.68 -34.09
CA VAL A 285 30.81 -30.94 -33.38
C VAL A 285 32.18 -30.89 -32.72
N ALA A 286 32.23 -31.14 -31.42
CA ALA A 286 33.46 -31.28 -30.65
C ALA A 286 33.42 -32.55 -29.81
N ALA A 287 34.58 -33.15 -29.55
CA ALA A 287 34.72 -34.26 -28.61
C ALA A 287 35.15 -33.75 -27.23
N ILE A 288 34.77 -34.46 -26.17
CA ILE A 288 35.16 -34.16 -24.79
C ILE A 288 35.57 -35.45 -24.05
N LYS A 289 36.39 -35.31 -23.01
CA LYS A 289 36.76 -36.43 -22.10
C LYS A 289 36.03 -36.34 -20.76
N GLU A 290 35.53 -35.15 -20.44
CA GLU A 290 34.99 -34.82 -19.14
C GLU A 290 33.59 -35.41 -18.94
N ARG A 291 33.36 -35.95 -17.74
CA ARG A 291 32.05 -36.47 -17.35
C ARG A 291 31.01 -35.36 -17.19
N PHE A 292 31.41 -34.21 -16.67
CA PHE A 292 30.53 -33.06 -16.41
C PHE A 292 30.87 -31.90 -17.35
N ILE A 293 29.83 -31.31 -17.95
CA ILE A 293 29.97 -30.18 -18.87
C ILE A 293 29.94 -28.88 -18.06
N SER A 294 30.92 -28.02 -18.32
CA SER A 294 31.02 -26.66 -17.79
C SER A 294 31.62 -25.73 -18.85
N GLY A 295 31.59 -24.42 -18.64
CA GLY A 295 32.23 -23.47 -19.56
C GLY A 295 33.74 -23.71 -19.75
N GLN A 296 34.40 -24.36 -18.79
CA GLN A 296 35.84 -24.68 -18.82
C GLN A 296 36.14 -26.10 -19.35
N THR A 297 35.13 -26.84 -19.81
CA THR A 297 35.32 -28.17 -20.42
C THR A 297 36.20 -28.04 -21.66
N ARG A 298 37.28 -28.83 -21.73
CA ARG A 298 38.22 -28.77 -22.87
C ARG A 298 37.60 -29.40 -24.10
N LEU A 299 37.91 -28.83 -25.25
CA LEU A 299 37.42 -29.30 -26.53
C LEU A 299 38.52 -30.03 -27.28
N TYR A 300 38.15 -31.17 -27.84
CA TYR A 300 39.02 -31.99 -28.68
C TYR A 300 38.45 -32.07 -30.09
N HIS A 301 39.33 -32.27 -31.07
CA HIS A 301 38.90 -32.50 -32.44
C HIS A 301 38.05 -33.76 -32.54
N TYR A 302 37.00 -33.68 -33.37
CA TYR A 302 36.22 -34.85 -33.73
C TYR A 302 37.13 -35.85 -34.47
N PRO A 303 37.21 -37.13 -34.03
CA PRO A 303 38.25 -38.04 -34.50
C PRO A 303 37.99 -38.68 -35.88
N PHE A 304 36.92 -38.26 -36.57
CA PHE A 304 36.51 -38.78 -37.88
C PHE A 304 36.28 -37.63 -38.88
N ALA A 305 35.87 -37.96 -40.11
CA ALA A 305 35.64 -36.99 -41.17
C ALA A 305 34.45 -36.04 -40.94
N ASN A 306 34.23 -35.16 -41.90
CA ASN A 306 33.09 -34.25 -42.00
C ASN A 306 33.01 -33.17 -40.92
N VAL A 307 34.09 -32.92 -40.17
CA VAL A 307 34.17 -31.82 -39.20
C VAL A 307 35.50 -31.10 -39.40
N SER A 308 35.45 -29.79 -39.64
CA SER A 308 36.67 -28.99 -39.82
C SER A 308 37.34 -28.63 -38.50
N THR A 309 38.55 -28.09 -38.57
CA THR A 309 39.36 -27.69 -37.41
C THR A 309 38.68 -26.63 -36.52
N ASN A 310 37.75 -25.84 -37.06
CA ASN A 310 36.92 -24.90 -36.30
C ASN A 310 35.60 -25.51 -35.78
N PHE A 311 35.52 -26.84 -35.72
CA PHE A 311 34.38 -27.64 -35.30
C PHE A 311 33.17 -27.64 -36.25
N SER A 312 33.18 -26.90 -37.36
CA SER A 312 32.03 -26.86 -38.27
C SER A 312 31.81 -28.21 -38.95
N ALA A 313 30.57 -28.72 -38.86
CA ALA A 313 30.16 -29.93 -39.55
C ALA A 313 29.96 -29.65 -41.04
N CYS A 314 30.64 -30.39 -41.90
CA CYS A 314 30.36 -30.47 -43.32
C CYS A 314 29.19 -31.45 -43.53
N TRP A 315 27.98 -30.90 -43.50
CA TRP A 315 26.74 -31.68 -43.61
C TRP A 315 25.82 -31.04 -44.66
N PRO A 316 25.95 -31.41 -45.94
CA PRO A 316 25.18 -30.81 -47.04
C PRO A 316 23.66 -30.88 -46.84
N GLU A 317 23.17 -32.01 -46.34
CA GLU A 317 21.75 -32.30 -46.11
C GLU A 317 21.15 -31.45 -44.99
N LEU A 318 21.99 -30.82 -44.15
CA LEU A 318 21.54 -29.96 -43.05
C LEU A 318 20.61 -28.83 -43.50
N ARG A 319 20.82 -28.31 -44.72
CA ARG A 319 20.02 -27.22 -45.31
C ARG A 319 18.60 -27.64 -45.68
N ASP A 320 18.40 -28.93 -45.90
CA ASP A 320 17.11 -29.51 -46.27
C ASP A 320 16.31 -29.97 -45.04
N LEU A 321 16.93 -29.97 -43.86
CA LEU A 321 16.27 -30.31 -42.61
C LEU A 321 15.41 -29.14 -42.11
N GLU A 322 14.12 -29.44 -41.89
CA GLU A 322 13.18 -28.53 -41.24
C GLU A 322 12.74 -29.08 -39.89
N ILE A 323 12.84 -28.23 -38.86
CA ILE A 323 12.49 -28.54 -37.49
C ILE A 323 11.35 -27.63 -37.06
N LYS A 324 10.16 -28.23 -36.90
CA LYS A 324 8.95 -27.52 -36.47
C LYS A 324 8.91 -27.25 -34.96
N GLU A 325 9.62 -28.08 -34.19
CA GLU A 325 9.65 -28.01 -32.73
C GLU A 325 11.08 -28.11 -32.24
N LEU A 326 11.48 -27.21 -31.33
CA LEU A 326 12.83 -27.17 -30.78
C LEU A 326 13.26 -28.52 -30.22
N SER A 327 12.36 -29.24 -29.56
CA SER A 327 12.58 -30.57 -28.97
C SER A 327 13.18 -31.60 -29.94
N LYS A 328 12.93 -31.47 -31.26
CA LYS A 328 13.45 -32.36 -32.31
C LYS A 328 14.92 -32.11 -32.66
N VAL A 329 15.50 -30.98 -32.23
CA VAL A 329 16.95 -30.74 -32.41
C VAL A 329 17.77 -31.85 -31.75
N GLY A 330 17.27 -32.45 -30.67
CA GLY A 330 17.94 -33.55 -29.97
C GLY A 330 18.13 -34.83 -30.80
N SER A 331 17.41 -35.02 -31.92
CA SER A 331 17.64 -36.16 -32.81
C SER A 331 18.70 -35.90 -33.88
N LEU A 332 19.05 -34.64 -34.15
CA LEU A 332 19.98 -34.30 -35.24
C LEU A 332 21.38 -34.92 -35.11
N PRO A 333 22.00 -35.02 -33.91
CA PRO A 333 23.29 -35.69 -33.77
C PRO A 333 23.27 -37.12 -34.33
N TYR A 334 22.19 -37.86 -34.09
CA TYR A 334 22.02 -39.22 -34.59
C TYR A 334 21.80 -39.27 -36.10
N VAL A 335 21.17 -38.25 -36.69
CA VAL A 335 21.05 -38.15 -38.15
C VAL A 335 22.42 -37.88 -38.77
N PHE A 336 23.21 -36.97 -38.19
CA PHE A 336 24.56 -36.68 -38.65
C PHE A 336 25.46 -37.93 -38.58
N LEU A 337 25.46 -38.63 -37.44
CA LEU A 337 26.31 -39.82 -37.23
C LEU A 337 25.94 -40.99 -38.16
N ASN A 338 24.67 -41.10 -38.56
CA ASN A 338 24.20 -42.12 -39.51
C ASN A 338 24.25 -41.66 -40.98
N SER A 339 24.68 -40.43 -41.25
CA SER A 339 24.82 -39.92 -42.62
C SER A 339 26.04 -40.56 -43.31
N GLU A 340 25.97 -40.67 -44.64
CA GLU A 340 27.09 -41.21 -45.42
C GLU A 340 28.34 -40.36 -45.21
N THR A 341 29.42 -41.02 -44.78
CA THR A 341 30.71 -40.38 -44.51
C THR A 341 31.70 -40.67 -45.63
N ASN A 342 32.55 -39.69 -45.93
CA ASN A 342 33.64 -39.77 -46.89
C ASN A 342 34.94 -39.23 -46.25
N ASP A 343 36.04 -39.09 -47.00
CA ASP A 343 37.32 -38.63 -46.44
C ASP A 343 37.46 -37.11 -46.25
N HIS A 344 36.45 -36.31 -46.60
CA HIS A 344 36.55 -34.85 -46.48
C HIS A 344 36.80 -34.43 -45.03
N LEU A 345 37.78 -33.54 -44.86
CA LEU A 345 38.16 -32.94 -43.57
C LEU A 345 38.71 -33.96 -42.55
N PHE A 346 39.02 -35.19 -42.96
CA PHE A 346 39.74 -36.12 -42.10
C PHE A 346 41.25 -35.84 -42.09
N ASN A 347 41.83 -35.66 -40.91
CA ASN A 347 43.27 -35.36 -40.73
C ASN A 347 44.16 -36.61 -40.55
N GLY A 348 43.69 -37.79 -40.94
CA GLY A 348 44.45 -39.05 -40.85
C GLY A 348 44.79 -39.66 -42.20
N THR A 349 45.55 -40.76 -42.18
CA THR A 349 46.05 -41.41 -43.40
C THR A 349 45.05 -42.38 -44.02
N ASN A 350 44.22 -43.05 -43.22
CA ASN A 350 43.21 -44.00 -43.71
C ASN A 350 42.01 -44.10 -42.74
N LEU A 351 40.87 -43.51 -43.11
CA LEU A 351 39.67 -43.50 -42.29
C LEU A 351 38.99 -44.88 -42.22
N GLY A 352 38.97 -45.62 -43.33
CA GLY A 352 38.41 -46.97 -43.38
C GLY A 352 39.12 -47.95 -42.44
N GLU A 353 40.46 -47.87 -42.35
CA GLU A 353 41.22 -48.68 -41.39
C GLU A 353 40.90 -48.29 -39.94
N LYS A 354 40.69 -46.99 -39.66
CA LYS A 354 40.27 -46.52 -38.34
C LYS A 354 38.89 -47.09 -37.96
N TYR A 355 37.93 -47.05 -38.87
CA TYR A 355 36.62 -47.67 -38.65
C TYR A 355 36.72 -49.18 -38.42
N HIS A 356 37.51 -49.89 -39.20
CA HIS A 356 37.74 -51.33 -39.02
C HIS A 356 38.35 -51.65 -37.64
N LYS A 357 39.29 -50.83 -37.15
CA LYS A 357 39.88 -51.01 -35.81
C LYS A 357 38.87 -50.76 -34.68
N LEU A 358 38.02 -49.75 -34.85
CA LEU A 358 37.04 -49.36 -33.84
C LEU A 358 35.73 -50.15 -33.89
N GLN A 359 35.51 -50.95 -34.93
CA GLN A 359 34.35 -51.82 -35.04
C GLN A 359 34.27 -52.81 -33.87
N ASN A 360 33.13 -52.81 -33.18
CA ASN A 360 32.86 -53.54 -31.93
C ASN A 360 33.75 -53.16 -30.74
N ASN A 361 34.52 -52.08 -30.84
CA ASN A 361 35.42 -51.58 -29.79
C ASN A 361 35.00 -50.18 -29.34
N ASP A 362 35.26 -49.86 -28.07
CA ASP A 362 35.03 -48.50 -27.57
C ASP A 362 36.12 -47.55 -28.07
N PHE A 363 35.77 -46.28 -28.24
CA PHE A 363 36.75 -45.26 -28.59
C PHE A 363 37.74 -45.04 -27.44
N ASN A 364 39.04 -45.05 -27.75
CA ASN A 364 40.10 -44.71 -26.81
C ASN A 364 40.25 -43.19 -26.73
N GLU A 365 39.89 -42.58 -25.60
CA GLU A 365 39.92 -41.13 -25.41
C GLU A 365 41.34 -40.54 -25.45
N ASP A 366 42.38 -41.34 -25.23
CA ASP A 366 43.77 -40.88 -25.36
C ASP A 366 44.14 -40.52 -26.81
N GLU A 367 43.37 -40.97 -27.80
CA GLU A 367 43.54 -40.63 -29.21
C GLU A 367 42.95 -39.26 -29.59
N LEU A 368 42.25 -38.58 -28.66
CA LEU A 368 41.69 -37.26 -28.93
C LEU A 368 42.77 -36.18 -28.94
N GLU A 369 42.78 -35.38 -30.01
CA GLU A 369 43.68 -34.24 -30.19
C GLU A 369 43.12 -33.00 -29.50
N ASP A 370 43.87 -32.45 -28.54
CA ASP A 370 43.50 -31.24 -27.79
C ASP A 370 43.57 -30.01 -28.71
N THR A 371 42.51 -29.20 -28.70
CA THR A 371 42.45 -27.97 -29.51
C THR A 371 43.00 -26.75 -28.79
N GLY A 372 43.23 -26.85 -27.48
CA GLY A 372 43.56 -25.73 -26.60
C GLY A 372 42.38 -24.80 -26.28
N LEU A 373 41.18 -25.11 -26.80
CA LEU A 373 39.95 -24.33 -26.60
C LEU A 373 39.06 -24.95 -25.53
N VAL A 374 38.22 -24.12 -24.92
CA VAL A 374 37.20 -24.55 -23.95
C VAL A 374 35.79 -24.26 -24.47
N LEU A 375 34.79 -24.89 -23.86
CA LEU A 375 33.39 -24.78 -24.29
C LEU A 375 32.88 -23.32 -24.34
N SER A 376 33.32 -22.46 -23.43
CA SER A 376 32.94 -21.04 -23.45
C SER A 376 33.38 -20.31 -24.72
N ASP A 377 34.50 -20.72 -25.32
CA ASP A 377 35.02 -20.14 -26.57
C ASP A 377 34.16 -20.55 -27.77
N LEU A 378 33.46 -21.68 -27.67
CA LEU A 378 32.61 -22.21 -28.74
C LEU A 378 31.17 -21.66 -28.70
N LEU A 379 30.71 -21.30 -27.52
CA LEU A 379 29.37 -20.78 -27.24
C LEU A 379 29.31 -19.24 -27.14
N ASP A 380 30.45 -18.55 -27.33
CA ASP A 380 30.60 -17.09 -27.21
C ASP A 380 30.02 -16.52 -25.90
N ILE A 381 30.12 -17.26 -24.79
CA ILE A 381 29.47 -16.92 -23.49
C ILE A 381 30.08 -15.67 -22.83
N ASN A 382 31.25 -15.20 -23.29
CA ASN A 382 31.99 -14.07 -22.71
C ASN A 382 32.20 -12.89 -23.70
N ALA A 383 31.42 -12.78 -24.78
CA ALA A 383 31.49 -11.67 -25.74
C ALA A 383 30.61 -10.47 -25.35
#